data_AF-A0A835GY13-F1
#
_entry.id   AF-A0A835GY13-F1
#
_cell.length_a   1.000
_cell.length_b   1.000
_cell.length_c   1.000
_cell.angle_alpha   90.00
_cell.angle_beta   90.00
_cell.angle_gamma   90.00
#
_symmetry.space_group_name_H-M   'P 1'
#
loop_
_entity.id
_entity.type
_entity.pdbx_description
1 polymer ?
#
loop_
_entity_poly.entity_id
_entity_poly.type
_entity_poly.pdbx_seq_one_letter_code
_entity_poly.pdbx_strand_id
1 'polypeptide(L)'
;MRPRSRDKKLKEEWTMSLKSVEDIHDIFMQWCLGKLERNPWSELNGLQAETKIVNEQLGSINLKGFLTINSHPSVNAAKSDSPSVGWGGPGGYVYYKAYVEEFFCSQGQFIRRPIVKIRQTLELNPLYYITSIICKNSISNF
;
A
#
# COMPACT_ATOMS: atom_id res chain seq x y z
N MET A 1 -30.24 1.83 -3.58
CA MET A 1 -28.93 2.21 -4.15
C MET A 1 -28.58 3.61 -3.63
N ARG A 2 -27.58 3.77 -2.75
CA ARG A 2 -27.20 5.09 -2.22
C ARG A 2 -26.49 5.92 -3.31
N PRO A 3 -26.77 7.22 -3.47
CA PRO A 3 -26.22 8.02 -4.56
C PRO A 3 -24.72 8.25 -4.46
N ARG A 4 -24.11 8.44 -5.64
CA ARG A 4 -22.71 8.61 -6.04
C ARG A 4 -21.95 9.81 -5.40
N SER A 5 -22.00 10.01 -4.09
CA SER A 5 -21.14 11.03 -3.43
C SER A 5 -19.70 10.54 -3.25
N ARG A 6 -19.51 9.23 -3.14
CA ARG A 6 -18.20 8.55 -3.00
C ARG A 6 -17.27 8.89 -4.18
N ASP A 7 -17.82 8.86 -5.38
CA ASP A 7 -17.08 9.13 -6.62
C ASP A 7 -16.55 10.56 -6.70
N LYS A 8 -17.21 11.52 -6.07
CA LYS A 8 -16.83 12.94 -6.19
C LYS A 8 -15.50 13.22 -5.50
N LYS A 9 -15.38 12.81 -4.23
CA LYS A 9 -14.14 13.02 -3.44
C LYS A 9 -12.98 12.16 -3.95
N LEU A 10 -13.27 10.92 -4.35
CA LEU A 10 -12.25 10.05 -4.98
C LEU A 10 -11.73 10.67 -6.28
N LYS A 11 -12.62 11.22 -7.12
CA LYS A 11 -12.20 11.96 -8.32
C LYS A 11 -11.39 13.19 -7.95
N GLU A 12 -11.84 14.02 -7.03
CA GLU A 12 -11.10 15.22 -6.61
C GLU A 12 -9.68 14.89 -6.11
N GLU A 13 -9.51 13.82 -5.33
CA GLU A 13 -8.21 13.41 -4.78
C GLU A 13 -7.31 12.68 -5.79
N TRP A 14 -7.88 11.86 -6.69
CA TRP A 14 -7.10 10.95 -7.56
C TRP A 14 -7.12 11.30 -9.05
N THR A 15 -7.94 12.26 -9.50
CA THR A 15 -7.97 12.71 -10.91
C THR A 15 -7.26 14.06 -11.13
N MET A 16 -6.22 14.32 -10.34
CA MET A 16 -5.29 15.42 -10.61
C MET A 16 -4.67 15.27 -12.01
N SER A 17 -4.26 16.39 -12.63
CA SER A 17 -3.57 16.35 -13.92
C SER A 17 -2.20 15.68 -13.75
N LEU A 18 -2.15 14.39 -14.06
CA LEU A 18 -0.93 13.60 -14.09
C LEU A 18 -0.14 13.98 -15.35
N LYS A 19 1.07 14.51 -15.17
CA LYS A 19 1.98 14.88 -16.26
C LYS A 19 3.10 13.85 -16.44
N SER A 20 3.33 13.04 -15.41
CA SER A 20 4.45 12.12 -15.30
C SER A 20 4.10 10.90 -14.44
N VAL A 21 4.96 9.88 -14.47
CA VAL A 21 4.81 8.68 -13.63
C VAL A 21 5.11 9.02 -12.17
N GLU A 22 5.97 10.00 -11.94
CA GLU A 22 6.33 10.53 -10.63
C GLU A 22 5.11 11.12 -9.91
N ASP A 23 4.18 11.75 -10.63
CA ASP A 23 2.93 12.24 -10.05
C ASP A 23 2.08 11.10 -9.45
N ILE A 24 2.14 9.91 -10.07
CA ILE A 24 1.45 8.72 -9.55
C ILE A 24 2.14 8.25 -8.25
N HIS A 25 3.46 8.22 -8.23
CA HIS A 25 4.22 7.85 -7.04
C HIS A 25 3.91 8.78 -5.86
N ASP A 26 3.80 10.09 -6.14
CA ASP A 26 3.49 11.10 -5.15
C ASP A 26 2.10 10.92 -4.55
N ILE A 27 1.08 10.62 -5.37
CA ILE A 27 -0.29 10.36 -4.87
C ILE A 27 -0.32 9.14 -3.94
N PHE A 28 0.37 8.05 -4.32
CA PHE A 28 0.47 6.86 -3.47
C PHE A 28 1.19 7.14 -2.15
N MET A 29 2.28 7.92 -2.19
CA MET A 29 2.95 8.39 -0.98
C MET A 29 2.01 9.24 -0.11
N GLN A 30 1.27 10.19 -0.71
CA GLN A 30 0.34 11.04 0.03
C GLN A 30 -0.78 10.22 0.70
N TRP A 31 -1.29 9.19 0.04
CA TRP A 31 -2.22 8.23 0.63
C TRP A 31 -1.61 7.53 1.85
N CYS A 32 -0.41 6.94 1.71
CA CYS A 32 0.26 6.25 2.83
C CYS A 32 0.54 7.18 4.00
N LEU A 33 0.84 8.46 3.77
CA LEU A 33 1.04 9.46 4.82
C LEU A 33 -0.29 9.95 5.46
N GLY A 34 -1.44 9.45 5.01
CA GLY A 34 -2.76 9.83 5.51
C GLY A 34 -3.22 11.22 5.07
N LYS A 35 -2.60 11.79 4.03
CA LYS A 35 -2.99 13.10 3.47
C LYS A 35 -4.23 12.99 2.57
N LEU A 36 -4.44 11.83 1.97
CA LEU A 36 -5.64 11.50 1.20
C LEU A 36 -6.58 10.66 2.06
N GLU A 37 -7.89 10.91 1.97
CA GLU A 37 -8.88 10.18 2.77
C GLU A 37 -9.40 8.94 2.05
N ARG A 38 -9.25 8.86 0.72
CA ARG A 38 -9.75 7.72 -0.06
C ARG A 38 -8.66 7.09 -0.89
N ASN A 39 -8.87 5.83 -1.28
CA ASN A 39 -8.10 5.19 -2.34
C ASN A 39 -9.02 4.35 -3.27
N PRO A 40 -8.61 4.11 -4.53
CA PRO A 40 -9.39 3.33 -5.51
C PRO A 40 -9.58 1.83 -5.18
N TRP A 41 -8.75 1.26 -4.31
CA TRP A 41 -8.67 -0.18 -4.02
C TRP A 41 -9.37 -0.58 -2.72
N SER A 42 -9.92 0.37 -1.96
CA SER A 42 -10.58 0.11 -0.69
C SER A 42 -11.82 0.99 -0.50
N GLU A 43 -12.83 0.39 0.12
CA GLU A 43 -14.06 1.07 0.50
C GLU A 43 -13.96 1.78 1.86
N LEU A 44 -12.83 1.59 2.56
CA LEU A 44 -12.56 2.22 3.85
C LEU A 44 -12.09 3.66 3.65
N ASN A 45 -12.61 4.55 4.50
CA ASN A 45 -12.16 5.94 4.55
C ASN A 45 -11.02 6.06 5.55
N GLY A 46 -9.97 6.77 5.16
CA GLY A 46 -8.82 7.07 5.99
C GLY A 46 -7.88 5.88 6.17
N LEU A 47 -6.69 6.21 6.67
CA LEU A 47 -5.63 5.25 6.92
C LEU A 47 -5.91 4.45 8.20
N GLN A 48 -5.81 3.12 8.11
CA GLN A 48 -6.01 2.23 9.26
C GLN A 48 -4.93 2.44 10.32
N ALA A 49 -5.28 2.17 11.58
CA ALA A 49 -4.38 2.37 12.72
C ALA A 49 -3.10 1.52 12.61
N GLU A 50 -3.20 0.31 12.09
CA GLU A 50 -2.05 -0.56 11.83
C GLU A 50 -1.11 0.03 10.77
N THR A 51 -1.64 0.64 9.71
CA THR A 51 -0.83 1.17 8.61
C THR A 51 -0.06 2.41 9.05
N LYS A 52 -0.56 3.16 10.05
CA LYS A 52 0.19 4.28 10.66
C LYS A 52 1.50 3.86 11.29
N ILE A 53 1.69 2.57 11.60
CA ILE A 53 2.95 2.05 12.16
C ILE A 53 4.05 2.00 11.09
N VAL A 54 3.68 1.79 9.82
CA VAL A 54 4.60 1.56 8.70
C VAL A 54 4.46 2.59 7.57
N ASN A 55 3.69 3.66 7.80
CA ASN A 55 3.31 4.64 6.78
C ASN A 55 4.50 5.34 6.11
N GLU A 56 5.52 5.73 6.88
CA GLU A 56 6.73 6.39 6.35
C GLU A 56 7.53 5.45 5.45
N GLN A 57 7.64 4.18 5.85
CA GLN A 57 8.33 3.15 5.07
C GLN A 57 7.59 2.89 3.75
N LEU A 58 6.26 2.77 3.80
CA LEU A 58 5.41 2.62 2.61
C LEU A 58 5.52 3.83 1.70
N GLY A 59 5.50 5.05 2.25
CA GLY A 59 5.71 6.29 1.49
C GLY A 59 7.05 6.30 0.74
N SER A 60 8.15 5.91 1.41
CA SER A 60 9.47 5.80 0.79
C SER A 60 9.53 4.79 -0.35
N ILE A 61 8.77 3.71 -0.25
CA ILE A 61 8.72 2.64 -1.25
C ILE A 61 7.87 3.05 -2.46
N ASN A 62 6.73 3.70 -2.22
CA ASN A 62 5.89 4.28 -3.27
C ASN A 62 6.64 5.33 -4.09
N LEU A 63 7.41 6.23 -3.46
CA LEU A 63 8.28 7.19 -4.14
C LEU A 63 9.32 6.53 -5.05
N LYS A 64 9.76 5.32 -4.71
CA LYS A 64 10.73 4.53 -5.51
C LYS A 64 10.07 3.77 -6.66
N GLY A 65 8.76 3.90 -6.84
CA GLY A 65 7.98 3.26 -7.92
C GLY A 65 7.48 1.86 -7.60
N PHE A 66 7.38 1.50 -6.32
CA PHE A 66 6.72 0.27 -5.87
C PHE A 66 5.38 0.66 -5.23
N LEU A 67 4.34 0.68 -6.05
CA LEU A 67 3.03 1.26 -5.73
C LEU A 67 2.14 0.33 -4.92
N THR A 68 2.29 0.32 -3.60
CA THR A 68 1.62 -0.59 -2.65
C THR A 68 0.12 -0.31 -2.51
N ILE A 69 -0.72 -1.35 -2.57
CA ILE A 69 -2.16 -1.21 -2.28
C ILE A 69 -2.61 -1.93 -1.01
N ASN A 70 -1.82 -2.87 -0.47
CA ASN A 70 -2.12 -3.53 0.80
C ASN A 70 -0.85 -3.82 1.62
N SER A 71 -0.95 -3.76 2.95
CA SER A 71 0.17 -3.99 3.86
C SER A 71 -0.30 -4.29 5.28
N HIS A 72 0.43 -5.14 6.01
CA HIS A 72 0.27 -5.35 7.45
C HIS A 72 1.63 -5.31 8.15
N PRO A 73 1.74 -4.67 9.34
CA PRO A 73 2.97 -4.65 10.11
C PRO A 73 3.29 -6.02 10.72
N SER A 74 4.54 -6.25 11.10
CA SER A 74 4.88 -7.39 11.97
C SER A 74 4.38 -7.11 13.37
N VAL A 75 3.69 -8.08 13.94
CA VAL A 75 3.20 -8.01 15.31
C VAL A 75 3.68 -9.24 16.06
N ASN A 76 4.34 -9.03 17.18
CA ASN A 76 4.86 -10.10 18.03
C ASN A 76 4.26 -9.97 19.42
N ALA A 77 3.36 -10.90 19.77
CA ALA A 77 2.71 -10.97 21.08
C ALA A 77 2.02 -9.67 21.54
N ALA A 78 1.35 -8.95 20.62
CA ALA A 78 0.51 -7.83 21.04
C ALA A 78 -0.73 -8.34 21.78
N LYS A 79 -1.27 -7.57 22.72
CA LYS A 79 -2.51 -7.96 23.41
C LYS A 79 -3.69 -8.02 22.42
N SER A 80 -4.58 -8.99 22.60
CA SER A 80 -5.78 -9.14 21.76
C SER A 80 -6.75 -7.95 21.85
N ASP A 81 -6.66 -7.15 22.91
CA ASP A 81 -7.43 -5.91 23.12
C ASP A 81 -6.69 -4.63 22.66
N SER A 82 -5.57 -4.77 21.93
CA SER A 82 -4.82 -3.63 21.41
C SER A 82 -5.68 -2.79 20.44
N PRO A 83 -5.70 -1.45 20.58
CA PRO A 83 -6.52 -0.58 19.72
C PRO A 83 -6.02 -0.49 18.27
N SER A 84 -4.78 -0.88 17.99
CA SER A 84 -4.17 -0.77 16.66
C SER A 84 -4.15 -2.08 15.88
N VAL A 85 -3.94 -3.21 16.56
CA VAL A 85 -3.69 -4.53 15.95
C VAL A 85 -4.45 -5.66 16.65
N GLY A 86 -5.22 -5.33 17.69
CA GLY A 86 -5.95 -6.30 18.49
C GLY A 86 -7.21 -6.77 17.79
N TRP A 87 -7.51 -8.05 17.95
CA TRP A 87 -8.76 -8.67 17.53
C TRP A 87 -9.04 -9.90 18.40
N GLY A 88 -10.30 -10.33 18.44
CA GLY A 88 -10.75 -11.44 19.27
C GLY A 88 -11.14 -11.02 20.69
N GLY A 89 -11.32 -12.01 21.57
CA GLY A 89 -11.67 -11.77 22.98
C GLY A 89 -10.48 -11.33 23.83
N PRO A 90 -10.71 -10.70 25.01
CA PRO A 90 -9.65 -10.27 25.91
C PRO A 90 -8.88 -11.45 26.50
N GLY A 91 -7.59 -11.22 26.83
CA GLY A 91 -6.71 -12.22 27.45
C GLY A 91 -5.88 -13.07 26.49
N GLY A 92 -5.91 -12.77 25.19
CA GLY A 92 -5.10 -13.42 24.16
C GLY A 92 -3.92 -12.58 23.68
N TYR A 93 -3.14 -13.16 22.77
CA TYR A 93 -2.02 -12.50 22.09
C TYR A 93 -2.15 -12.62 20.56
N VAL A 94 -1.86 -11.54 19.86
CA VAL A 94 -1.91 -11.43 18.40
C VAL A 94 -0.50 -11.51 17.84
N TYR A 95 -0.35 -12.27 16.75
CA TYR A 95 0.87 -12.40 15.99
C TYR A 95 0.57 -12.19 14.50
N TYR A 96 1.31 -11.29 13.86
CA TYR A 96 1.27 -11.08 12.42
C TYR A 96 2.68 -11.19 11.84
N LYS A 97 2.80 -11.92 10.74
CA LYS A 97 3.97 -11.78 9.87
C LYS A 97 3.79 -10.50 9.08
N ALA A 98 4.83 -9.69 9.03
CA ALA A 98 4.80 -8.49 8.22
C ALA A 98 4.58 -8.85 6.75
N TYR A 99 3.75 -8.05 6.11
CA TYR A 99 3.23 -8.33 4.79
C TYR A 99 3.08 -7.05 4.00
N VAL A 100 3.44 -7.10 2.73
CA VAL A 100 3.15 -6.03 1.76
C VAL A 100 2.69 -6.74 0.49
N GLU A 101 1.44 -6.54 0.11
CA GLU A 101 0.87 -7.09 -1.13
C GLU A 101 0.67 -6.03 -2.18
N GLU A 102 0.64 -6.53 -3.42
CA GLU A 102 0.18 -5.83 -4.61
C GLU A 102 0.83 -4.45 -4.75
N PHE A 103 2.08 -4.45 -5.19
CA PHE A 103 2.70 -3.24 -5.70
C PHE A 103 2.75 -3.25 -7.23
N PHE A 104 2.25 -2.19 -7.85
CA PHE A 104 2.53 -1.97 -9.27
C PHE A 104 3.95 -1.41 -9.40
N CYS A 105 4.74 -1.97 -10.30
CA CYS A 105 6.04 -1.40 -10.66
C CYS A 105 6.29 -1.65 -12.15
N SER A 106 7.13 -0.81 -12.76
CA SER A 106 7.49 -1.01 -14.16
C SER A 106 8.29 -2.30 -14.35
N GLN A 107 8.17 -2.93 -15.52
CA GLN A 107 8.93 -4.13 -15.89
C GLN A 107 10.44 -3.95 -15.65
N GLY A 108 10.98 -2.77 -15.99
CA GLY A 108 12.40 -2.45 -15.78
C GLY A 108 12.79 -2.38 -14.30
N GLN A 109 11.94 -1.86 -13.43
CA GLN A 109 12.19 -1.80 -11.99
C GLN A 109 12.12 -3.18 -11.35
N PHE A 110 11.16 -4.02 -11.76
CA PHE A 110 11.02 -5.40 -11.30
C PHE A 110 12.27 -6.23 -11.61
N ILE A 111 12.82 -6.08 -12.82
CA ILE A 111 14.02 -6.82 -13.27
C ILE A 111 15.31 -6.27 -12.64
N ARG A 112 15.45 -4.94 -12.50
CA ARG A 112 16.70 -4.30 -12.05
C ARG A 112 16.89 -4.25 -10.53
N ARG A 113 15.80 -4.27 -9.77
CA ARG A 113 15.84 -4.35 -8.31
C ARG A 113 15.21 -5.68 -7.90
N PRO A 114 15.98 -6.78 -7.89
CA PRO A 114 15.47 -8.02 -7.32
C PRO A 114 14.96 -7.70 -5.91
N ILE A 115 13.81 -8.26 -5.57
CA ILE A 115 13.08 -8.14 -4.29
C ILE A 115 14.02 -8.18 -3.07
N VAL A 116 15.17 -8.82 -3.22
CA VAL A 116 16.34 -8.80 -2.33
C VAL A 116 16.75 -7.41 -1.82
N LYS A 117 16.64 -6.33 -2.61
CA LYS A 117 16.97 -4.96 -2.14
C LYS A 117 15.83 -4.27 -1.38
N ILE A 118 14.58 -4.67 -1.63
CA ILE A 118 13.44 -4.27 -0.78
C ILE A 118 13.59 -4.91 0.61
N ARG A 119 14.14 -6.13 0.70
CA ARG A 119 14.43 -6.83 1.97
C ARG A 119 15.22 -5.98 2.97
N GLN A 120 16.22 -5.23 2.51
CA GLN A 120 17.07 -4.41 3.39
C GLN A 120 16.40 -3.14 3.89
N THR A 121 15.35 -2.65 3.20
CA THR A 121 14.66 -1.41 3.60
C THR A 121 13.53 -1.67 4.60
N LEU A 122 13.01 -2.91 4.68
CA LEU A 122 11.85 -3.26 5.50
C LEU A 122 12.11 -4.30 6.61
N GLU A 123 13.33 -4.84 6.73
CA GLU A 123 13.70 -5.85 7.75
C GLU A 123 12.76 -7.09 7.79
N LEU A 124 12.17 -7.47 6.65
CA LEU A 124 11.20 -8.57 6.56
C LEU A 124 11.87 -9.94 6.37
N ASN A 125 11.51 -10.94 7.19
CA ASN A 125 11.88 -12.35 7.04
C ASN A 125 10.79 -13.17 6.29
N PRO A 126 11.15 -14.28 5.62
CA PRO A 126 10.64 -14.61 4.28
C PRO A 126 9.38 -15.48 4.29
N LEU A 127 8.34 -15.00 3.60
CA LEU A 127 7.35 -15.80 2.87
C LEU A 127 6.62 -14.84 1.95
N TYR A 128 7.03 -14.79 0.68
CA TYR A 128 6.39 -13.94 -0.34
C TYR A 128 5.58 -14.82 -1.28
N TYR A 129 4.34 -14.44 -1.52
CA TYR A 129 3.54 -14.89 -2.66
C TYR A 129 3.60 -13.80 -3.72
N ILE A 130 4.03 -14.14 -4.95
CA ILE A 130 4.05 -13.20 -6.07
C ILE A 130 3.12 -13.77 -7.13
N THR A 131 2.02 -13.07 -7.37
CA THR A 131 1.23 -13.24 -8.58
C THR A 131 1.48 -12.03 -9.48
N SER A 132 1.96 -12.27 -10.71
CA SER A 132 2.22 -11.20 -11.68
C SER A 132 1.17 -11.28 -12.79
N ILE A 133 0.33 -10.27 -12.90
CA ILE A 133 -0.38 -10.00 -14.16
C ILE A 133 0.53 -9.09 -14.98
N ILE A 134 1.31 -9.67 -15.89
CA ILE A 134 2.10 -8.90 -16.86
C ILE A 134 1.12 -8.35 -17.89
N CYS A 135 0.63 -7.13 -17.65
CA CYS A 135 -0.16 -6.41 -18.65
C CYS A 135 0.81 -5.90 -19.73
N LYS A 136 0.96 -6.66 -20.82
CA LYS A 136 1.67 -6.22 -22.02
C LYS A 136 0.80 -5.20 -22.75
N ASN A 137 0.69 -3.99 -22.23
CA ASN A 137 0.21 -2.88 -23.04
C ASN A 137 1.39 -2.36 -23.86
N SER A 138 1.44 -2.77 -25.12
CA SER A 138 2.11 -1.99 -26.15
C SER A 138 1.44 -0.62 -26.18
N ILE A 139 2.01 0.37 -25.50
CA ILE A 139 1.68 1.77 -25.75
C ILE A 139 2.31 2.08 -27.12
N SER A 140 1.58 1.74 -28.17
CA SER A 140 1.75 2.33 -29.48
C SER A 140 1.11 3.71 -29.41
N ASN A 141 1.95 4.74 -29.31
CA ASN A 141 1.69 6.15 -29.64
C ASN A 141 0.40 6.80 -29.09
N PHE A 142 0.54 7.77 -28.18
CA PHE A 142 0.25 9.20 -28.41
C PHE A 142 0.53 10.00 -27.13
#